data_AF-R7V0X2-F1
#
_entry.id   AF-R7V0X2-F1
#
_cell.length_a   1.000
_cell.length_b   1.000
_cell.length_c   1.000
_cell.angle_alpha   90.00
_cell.angle_beta   90.00
_cell.angle_gamma   90.00
#
_symmetry.space_group_name_H-M   'P 1'
#
loop_
_entity.id
_entity.type
_entity.pdbx_description
1 polymer ?
#
loop_
_entity_poly.entity_id
_entity_poly.type
_entity_poly.pdbx_seq_one_letter_code
_entity_poly.pdbx_strand_id
1 'polypeptide(L)'
;MGSQEEELKKLKVNIRAVLESINGGVELTRFNWEYQEVTMEPNINFKKFNCNSLVEFFQKFCSDTVSIRRNNEGSEMCMPVFSEKTAHVASLVSRTKTKKKKKLAPKFSMRKISPHKASFSFSPHGRSMAPRPYQKKYPPQNKQWQPNPAFSGNSAVILARGYLMLI
;
A
#
# COMPACT_ATOMS: atom_id res chain seq x y z
N MET A 1 -9.67 9.05 36.09
CA MET A 1 -8.52 8.30 35.54
C MET A 1 -8.73 7.76 34.11
N GLY A 2 -9.91 7.91 33.47
CA GLY A 2 -10.16 7.34 32.12
C GLY A 2 -9.47 8.04 30.94
N SER A 3 -9.10 9.31 31.08
CA SER A 3 -8.63 10.12 29.93
C SER A 3 -7.31 9.61 29.32
N GLN A 4 -6.34 9.16 30.12
CA GLN A 4 -5.05 8.67 29.59
C GLN A 4 -5.16 7.31 28.89
N GLU A 5 -6.04 6.43 29.39
CA GLU A 5 -6.24 5.11 28.79
C GLU A 5 -6.98 5.23 27.45
N GLU A 6 -7.95 6.14 27.36
CA GLU A 6 -8.63 6.46 26.11
C GLU A 6 -7.68 7.08 25.07
N GLU A 7 -6.84 8.04 25.49
CA GLU A 7 -5.79 8.60 24.64
C GLU A 7 -4.86 7.49 24.11
N LEU A 8 -4.44 6.57 24.98
CA LEU A 8 -3.57 5.45 24.59
C LEU A 8 -4.27 4.52 23.59
N LYS A 9 -5.54 4.18 23.82
CA LYS A 9 -6.33 3.35 22.89
C LYS A 9 -6.45 4.00 21.52
N LYS A 10 -6.76 5.30 21.47
CA LYS A 10 -6.82 6.06 20.22
C LYS A 10 -5.46 6.05 19.51
N LEU A 11 -4.39 6.30 20.26
CA LEU A 11 -3.03 6.29 19.73
C LEU A 11 -2.65 4.91 19.14
N LYS A 12 -3.00 3.82 19.82
CA LYS A 12 -2.77 2.46 19.31
C LYS A 12 -3.48 2.21 17.99
N VAL A 13 -4.73 2.64 17.86
CA VAL A 13 -5.50 2.52 16.61
C VAL A 13 -4.84 3.31 15.49
N ASN A 14 -4.43 4.54 15.78
CA ASN A 14 -3.71 5.41 14.85
C ASN A 14 -2.38 4.80 14.38
N ILE A 15 -1.56 4.33 15.33
CA ILE A 15 -0.28 3.65 15.03
C ILE A 15 -0.52 2.41 14.16
N ARG A 16 -1.53 1.61 14.48
CA ARG A 16 -1.89 0.42 13.71
C ARG A 16 -2.29 0.80 12.28
N ALA A 17 -3.12 1.82 12.11
CA ALA A 17 -3.52 2.30 10.78
C ALA A 17 -2.31 2.76 9.94
N VAL A 18 -1.37 3.50 10.53
CA VAL A 18 -0.13 3.92 9.87
C VAL A 18 0.67 2.70 9.40
N LEU A 19 0.93 1.75 10.30
CA LEU A 19 1.74 0.58 10.00
C LEU A 19 1.09 -0.39 9.02
N GLU A 20 -0.24 -0.56 9.07
CA GLU A 20 -0.97 -1.42 8.13
C GLU A 20 -1.06 -0.82 6.72
N SER A 21 -1.00 0.51 6.61
CA SER A 21 -1.04 1.20 5.30
C SER A 21 0.25 1.05 4.49
N ILE A 22 1.38 0.76 5.15
CA ILE A 22 2.71 0.73 4.54
C ILE A 22 3.20 -0.71 4.43
N ASN A 23 3.47 -1.15 3.20
CA ASN A 23 4.07 -2.45 2.95
C ASN A 23 5.55 -2.45 3.36
N GLY A 24 5.95 -3.39 4.24
CA GLY A 24 7.33 -3.59 4.65
C GLY A 24 7.77 -2.80 5.89
N GLY A 25 6.82 -2.15 6.58
CA GLY A 25 7.07 -1.40 7.80
C GLY A 25 7.71 -0.03 7.59
N VAL A 26 7.95 0.65 8.70
CA VAL A 26 8.42 2.05 8.73
C VAL A 26 9.70 2.14 9.53
N GLU A 27 10.72 2.82 9.00
CA GLU A 27 11.94 3.09 9.75
C GLU A 27 11.64 4.01 10.94
N LEU A 28 12.24 3.72 12.10
CA LEU A 28 11.98 4.46 13.34
C LEU A 28 12.24 5.97 13.19
N THR A 29 13.28 6.35 12.44
CA THR A 29 13.65 7.75 12.16
C THR A 29 12.57 8.49 11.38
N ARG A 30 11.83 7.80 10.52
CA ARG A 30 10.78 8.36 9.66
C ARG A 30 9.37 8.16 10.23
N PHE A 31 9.24 7.38 11.29
CA PHE A 31 7.95 7.01 11.88
C PHE A 31 7.08 8.22 12.22
N ASN A 32 7.65 9.23 12.88
CA ASN A 32 6.89 10.44 13.24
C ASN A 32 6.32 11.17 12.04
N TRP A 33 7.05 11.21 10.93
CA TRP A 33 6.61 11.88 9.71
C TRP A 33 5.48 11.11 9.02
N GLU A 34 5.59 9.78 8.92
CA GLU A 34 4.50 8.94 8.37
C GLU A 34 3.26 8.96 9.28
N TYR A 35 3.44 9.03 10.60
CA TYR A 35 2.34 9.22 11.54
C TYR A 35 1.58 10.51 11.23
N GLN A 36 2.29 11.65 11.17
CA GLN A 36 1.69 12.94 10.82
C GLN A 36 0.99 12.92 9.47
N GLU A 37 1.59 12.29 8.46
CA GLU A 37 1.03 12.21 7.10
C GLU A 37 -0.28 11.41 7.05
N VAL A 38 -0.46 10.40 7.90
CA VAL A 38 -1.67 9.57 7.88
C VAL A 38 -2.75 10.12 8.82
N THR A 39 -2.39 10.52 10.05
CA THR A 39 -3.37 10.94 11.05
C THR A 39 -3.66 12.43 11.06
N MET A 40 -2.86 13.25 10.37
CA MET A 40 -2.94 14.72 10.42
C MET A 40 -2.86 15.29 11.84
N GLU A 41 -2.31 14.50 12.77
CA GLU A 41 -2.12 14.84 14.18
C GLU A 41 -0.66 15.21 14.45
N PRO A 42 -0.36 15.99 15.49
CA PRO A 42 1.01 16.28 15.89
C PRO A 42 1.80 15.01 16.26
N ASN A 43 3.12 15.15 16.38
CA ASN A 43 4.02 14.05 16.76
C ASN A 43 3.55 13.30 18.01
N ILE A 44 3.84 12.00 18.06
CA ILE A 44 3.54 11.17 19.22
C ILE A 44 4.19 11.77 20.48
N ASN A 45 3.35 12.12 21.46
CA ASN A 45 3.82 12.72 22.69
C ASN A 45 4.13 11.65 23.75
N PHE A 46 5.21 10.90 23.54
CA PHE A 46 5.65 9.82 24.44
C PHE A 46 6.08 10.31 25.83
N LYS A 47 6.42 11.60 25.98
CA LYS A 47 6.78 12.21 27.27
C LYS A 47 5.61 12.20 28.26
N LYS A 48 4.36 12.29 27.78
CA LYS A 48 3.16 12.16 28.62
C LYS A 48 3.02 10.78 29.28
N PHE A 49 3.68 9.77 28.72
CA PHE A 49 3.66 8.38 29.20
C PHE A 49 4.93 7.99 29.95
N ASN A 50 5.71 8.96 30.44
CA ASN A 50 6.97 8.74 31.16
C ASN A 50 7.98 7.87 30.40
N CYS A 51 8.03 8.03 29.07
CA CYS A 51 9.01 7.38 28.21
C CYS A 51 10.02 8.40 27.69
N ASN A 52 11.29 7.98 27.58
CA ASN A 52 12.38 8.82 27.09
C ASN A 52 12.61 8.66 25.58
N SER A 53 12.10 7.55 25.02
CA SER A 53 12.24 7.21 23.61
C SER A 53 10.93 6.63 23.05
N LEU A 54 10.73 6.78 21.74
CA LEU A 54 9.64 6.15 21.00
C LEU A 54 9.75 4.62 21.03
N VAL A 55 10.97 4.07 21.05
CA VAL A 55 11.23 2.63 21.20
C VAL A 55 10.72 2.12 22.54
N GLU A 56 11.07 2.84 23.61
CA GLU A 56 10.65 2.51 24.97
C GLU A 56 9.12 2.56 25.10
N PHE A 57 8.50 3.59 24.49
CA PHE A 57 7.06 3.72 24.43
C PHE A 57 6.38 2.52 23.74
N PHE A 58 6.89 2.10 22.59
CA PHE A 58 6.35 0.93 21.88
C PHE A 58 6.52 -0.36 22.67
N GLN A 59 7.68 -0.57 23.29
CA GLN A 59 7.93 -1.77 24.10
C GLN A 59 7.02 -1.84 25.33
N LYS A 60 6.83 -0.72 26.04
CA LYS A 60 6.02 -0.69 27.27
C LYS A 60 4.52 -0.76 27.01
N PHE A 61 4.04 -0.02 26.02
CA PHE A 61 2.60 0.21 25.86
C PHE A 61 2.01 -0.42 24.60
N CYS A 62 2.79 -0.63 23.53
CA CYS A 62 2.29 -1.03 22.20
C CYS A 62 2.92 -2.34 21.68
N SER A 63 3.34 -3.24 22.56
CA SER A 63 3.95 -4.53 22.19
C SER A 63 2.99 -5.46 21.44
N ASP A 64 1.68 -5.23 21.59
CA ASP A 64 0.60 -5.91 20.90
C ASP A 64 0.37 -5.41 19.47
N THR A 65 0.76 -4.19 19.15
CA THR A 65 0.53 -3.56 17.84
C THR A 65 1.80 -3.38 17.02
N VAL A 66 2.96 -3.20 17.65
CA VAL A 66 4.24 -2.89 16.98
C VAL A 66 5.32 -3.90 17.35
N SER A 67 5.95 -4.48 16.33
CA SER A 67 7.18 -5.27 16.45
C SER A 67 8.34 -4.48 15.86
N ILE A 68 9.37 -4.25 16.67
CA ILE A 68 10.60 -3.59 16.23
C ILE A 68 11.57 -4.67 15.76
N ARG A 69 12.05 -4.57 14.51
CA ARG A 69 13.04 -5.47 13.93
C ARG A 69 14.21 -4.68 13.38
N ARG A 70 15.40 -5.26 13.41
CA ARG A 70 16.56 -4.67 12.71
C ARG A 70 16.61 -5.16 11.27
N ASN A 71 16.80 -4.23 10.35
CA ASN A 71 17.07 -4.55 8.95
C ASN A 71 18.54 -4.98 8.77
N ASN A 72 18.88 -5.54 7.62
CA ASN A 72 20.25 -5.93 7.26
C ASN A 72 21.24 -4.74 7.26
N GLU A 73 20.71 -3.52 7.08
CA GLU A 73 21.47 -2.26 7.12
C GLU A 73 21.70 -1.76 8.57
N GLY A 74 21.17 -2.44 9.58
CA GLY A 74 21.29 -2.07 11.00
C GLY A 74 20.22 -1.11 11.51
N SER A 75 19.42 -0.50 10.62
CA SER A 75 18.30 0.38 11.01
C SER A 75 17.16 -0.39 11.70
N GLU A 76 16.52 0.26 12.66
CA GLU A 76 15.34 -0.24 13.36
C GLU A 76 14.06 0.06 12.56
N MET A 77 13.32 -0.99 12.25
CA MET A 77 12.08 -0.98 11.48
C MET A 77 10.91 -1.36 12.38
N CYS A 78 9.88 -0.51 12.38
CA CYS A 78 8.60 -0.76 13.02
C CYS A 78 7.69 -1.53 12.07
N MET A 79 7.30 -2.73 12.47
CA MET A 79 6.40 -3.62 11.73
C MET A 79 5.08 -3.77 12.49
N PRO A 80 3.93 -3.80 11.79
CA PRO A 80 2.66 -4.13 12.43
C PRO A 80 2.65 -5.58 12.92
N VAL A 81 2.09 -5.81 14.10
CA VAL A 81 1.75 -7.15 14.61
C VAL A 81 0.33 -7.48 14.14
N PHE A 82 0.20 -8.53 13.34
CA PHE A 82 -1.10 -8.96 12.81
C PHE A 82 -1.70 -10.05 13.69
N SER A 83 -2.95 -9.84 14.10
CA SER A 83 -3.79 -10.91 14.66
C SER A 83 -4.44 -11.71 13.52
N GLU A 84 -5.02 -12.87 13.83
CA GLU A 84 -5.70 -13.75 12.86
C GLU A 84 -6.72 -13.00 12.01
N LYS A 85 -7.47 -12.07 12.61
CA LYS A 85 -8.47 -11.24 11.92
C LYS A 85 -7.87 -10.33 10.85
N THR A 86 -6.65 -9.84 11.07
CA THR A 86 -5.96 -8.90 10.17
C THR A 86 -4.93 -9.59 9.25
N ALA A 87 -4.71 -10.89 9.42
CA ALA A 87 -3.75 -11.65 8.62
C ALA A 87 -4.07 -11.63 7.11
N HIS A 88 -5.36 -11.65 6.75
CA HIS A 88 -5.78 -11.56 5.35
C HIS A 88 -5.37 -10.22 4.73
N VAL A 89 -5.61 -9.12 5.45
CA VAL A 89 -5.22 -7.76 5.01
C VAL A 89 -3.70 -7.68 4.86
N ALA A 90 -2.94 -8.21 5.81
CA ALA A 90 -1.48 -8.29 5.72
C ALA A 90 -1.01 -9.00 4.44
N SER A 91 -1.66 -10.11 4.09
CA SER A 91 -1.37 -10.84 2.86
C SER A 91 -1.72 -10.06 1.60
N LEU A 92 -2.74 -9.20 1.63
CA LEU A 92 -3.07 -8.35 0.49
C LEU A 92 -2.05 -7.22 0.35
N VAL A 93 -1.71 -6.55 1.47
CA VAL A 93 -0.73 -5.47 1.52
C VAL A 93 0.65 -5.94 1.06
N SER A 94 1.09 -7.12 1.49
CA SER A 94 2.42 -7.66 1.10
C SER A 94 2.57 -7.89 -0.40
N ARG A 95 1.46 -8.20 -1.10
CA ARG A 95 1.41 -8.37 -2.55
C ARG A 95 1.36 -7.05 -3.31
N THR A 96 1.04 -5.94 -2.62
CA THR A 96 1.06 -4.62 -3.26
C THR A 96 2.49 -4.22 -3.61
N LYS A 97 2.65 -3.53 -4.74
CA LYS A 97 3.97 -3.08 -5.19
C LYS A 97 4.47 -2.01 -4.22
N THR A 98 5.63 -2.25 -3.61
CA THR A 98 6.36 -1.19 -2.92
C THR A 98 6.71 -0.10 -3.93
N LYS A 99 6.64 1.17 -3.49
CA LYS A 99 7.06 2.32 -4.31
C LYS A 99 8.56 2.12 -4.62
N LYS A 100 8.88 1.54 -5.78
CA LYS A 100 10.27 1.39 -6.23
C LYS A 100 10.86 2.80 -6.27
N LYS A 101 11.95 3.03 -5.53
CA LYS A 101 12.76 4.25 -5.68
C LYS A 101 13.02 4.39 -7.18
N LYS A 102 12.50 5.46 -7.81
CA LYS A 102 12.74 5.72 -9.24
C LYS A 102 14.24 5.85 -9.38
N LYS A 103 14.93 4.79 -9.79
CA LYS A 103 16.33 4.90 -10.19
C LYS A 103 16.31 5.90 -11.33
N LEU A 104 16.94 7.05 -11.13
CA LEU A 104 17.19 8.00 -12.20
C LEU A 104 17.80 7.17 -13.32
N ALA A 105 17.12 7.12 -14.48
CA ALA A 105 17.62 6.35 -15.61
C ALA A 105 19.08 6.76 -15.82
N PRO A 106 20.02 5.81 -15.98
CA PRO A 106 21.38 6.19 -16.30
C PRO A 106 21.30 7.09 -17.52
N LYS A 107 21.74 8.34 -17.38
CA LYS A 107 21.87 9.25 -18.52
C LYS A 107 22.59 8.42 -19.57
N PHE A 108 21.93 8.13 -20.69
CA PHE A 108 22.54 7.42 -21.80
C PHE A 108 23.84 8.16 -22.08
N SER A 109 24.97 7.58 -21.68
CA SER A 109 26.26 8.06 -22.13
C SER A 109 26.22 7.76 -23.61
N MET A 110 25.96 8.80 -24.40
CA MET A 110 26.21 8.80 -25.83
C MET A 110 27.70 8.52 -25.97
N ARG A 111 28.08 7.24 -25.98
CA ARG A 111 29.37 6.83 -26.51
C ARG A 111 29.35 7.36 -27.93
N LYS A 112 30.14 8.40 -28.18
CA LYS A 112 30.40 8.91 -29.52
C LYS A 112 30.93 7.72 -30.31
N ILE A 113 30.07 7.12 -31.13
CA ILE A 113 30.50 6.14 -32.11
C ILE A 113 31.31 6.96 -33.11
N SER A 114 32.62 6.92 -32.98
CA SER A 114 33.52 7.46 -34.00
C SER A 114 33.24 6.68 -35.28
N PRO A 115 32.93 7.34 -36.42
CA PRO A 115 32.63 6.65 -37.66
C PRO A 115 33.94 6.24 -38.32
N HIS A 116 34.68 5.31 -37.71
CA HIS A 116 35.80 4.69 -38.41
C HIS A 116 35.29 3.43 -39.11
N LYS A 117 34.92 3.62 -40.38
CA LYS A 117 34.89 2.62 -41.46
C LYS A 117 34.36 1.23 -41.07
N ALA A 118 33.03 1.08 -41.03
CA ALA A 118 32.40 -0.23 -41.19
C ALA A 118 31.70 -0.26 -42.56
N SER A 119 32.37 -0.84 -43.55
CA SER A 119 31.75 -1.24 -44.80
C SER A 119 30.76 -2.37 -44.51
N PHE A 120 29.50 -2.01 -44.23
CA PHE A 120 28.42 -2.97 -44.14
C PHE A 120 28.05 -3.45 -45.55
N SER A 121 28.51 -4.64 -45.91
CA SER A 121 27.88 -5.46 -46.95
C SER A 121 26.46 -5.79 -46.49
N PHE A 122 25.47 -5.20 -47.15
CA PHE A 122 24.06 -5.51 -46.94
C PHE A 122 23.81 -6.94 -47.43
N SER A 123 23.69 -7.90 -46.51
CA SER A 123 23.11 -9.22 -46.79
C SER A 123 21.66 -9.22 -46.33
N PRO A 124 20.66 -9.10 -47.22
CA PRO A 124 19.26 -9.02 -46.83
C PRO A 124 18.68 -10.44 -46.73
N HIS A 125 19.09 -11.22 -45.73
CA HIS A 125 18.46 -12.53 -45.44
C HIS A 125 18.29 -12.74 -43.94
N GLY A 126 17.61 -11.78 -43.29
CA GLY A 126 17.07 -11.95 -41.93
C GLY A 126 15.56 -11.81 -42.00
N ARG A 127 14.86 -12.95 -42.06
CA ARG A 127 13.40 -13.04 -42.13
C ARG A 127 12.75 -12.14 -41.07
N SER A 128 12.01 -11.14 -41.54
CA SER A 128 11.01 -10.42 -40.75
C SER A 128 9.94 -11.44 -40.31
N MET A 129 10.09 -12.00 -39.12
CA MET A 129 9.00 -12.66 -38.44
C MET A 129 8.14 -11.55 -37.85
N ALA A 130 7.15 -11.09 -38.61
CA ALA A 130 6.07 -10.27 -38.06
C ALA A 130 5.51 -10.99 -36.81
N PRO A 131 5.34 -10.32 -35.66
CA PRO A 131 4.78 -10.95 -34.49
C PRO A 131 3.37 -11.45 -34.82
N ARG A 132 3.09 -12.73 -34.52
CA ARG A 132 1.75 -13.29 -34.69
C ARG A 132 0.76 -12.46 -33.87
N PRO A 133 -0.41 -12.06 -34.42
CA PRO A 133 -1.42 -11.37 -33.65
C PRO A 133 -1.87 -12.29 -32.49
N TYR A 134 -1.77 -11.77 -31.28
CA TYR A 134 -2.20 -12.42 -30.05
C TYR A 134 -3.71 -12.70 -30.12
N GLN A 135 -4.11 -13.95 -30.38
CA GLN A 135 -5.51 -14.37 -30.28
C GLN A 135 -5.88 -14.56 -28.80
N LYS A 136 -6.53 -13.54 -28.24
CA LYS A 136 -7.12 -13.57 -26.89
C LYS A 136 -8.31 -14.52 -26.91
N LYS A 137 -8.09 -15.81 -26.60
CA LYS A 137 -9.16 -16.78 -26.34
C LYS A 137 -9.85 -16.41 -25.02
N TYR A 138 -10.82 -15.50 -25.08
CA TYR A 138 -11.81 -15.42 -24.02
C TYR A 138 -12.74 -16.63 -24.15
N PRO A 139 -13.11 -17.31 -23.05
CA PRO A 139 -14.21 -18.26 -23.10
C PRO A 139 -15.48 -17.50 -23.51
N PRO A 140 -16.37 -18.10 -24.32
CA PRO A 140 -17.61 -17.45 -24.75
C PRO A 140 -18.40 -17.01 -23.51
N GLN A 141 -18.67 -15.70 -23.43
CA GLN A 141 -19.56 -15.12 -22.45
C GLN A 141 -20.98 -15.59 -22.75
N ASN A 142 -21.40 -16.70 -22.15
CA ASN A 142 -22.82 -16.99 -22.01
C ASN A 142 -23.15 -17.54 -20.62
N LYS A 143 -22.72 -16.81 -19.60
CA LYS A 143 -23.29 -16.91 -18.25
C LYS A 143 -23.90 -15.56 -17.95
N GLN A 144 -25.19 -15.44 -18.29
CA GLN A 144 -26.06 -14.38 -17.81
C GLN A 144 -25.88 -14.29 -16.30
N TRP A 145 -25.47 -13.12 -15.82
CA TRP A 145 -25.21 -12.88 -14.41
C TRP A 145 -26.53 -13.04 -13.66
N GLN A 146 -26.72 -14.15 -12.95
CA GLN A 146 -27.87 -14.32 -12.07
C GLN A 146 -27.46 -13.83 -10.68
N PRO A 147 -28.17 -12.86 -10.08
CA PRO A 147 -27.94 -12.50 -8.70
C PRO A 147 -28.21 -13.73 -7.82
N ASN A 148 -27.29 -13.97 -6.88
CA ASN A 148 -27.39 -15.06 -5.92
C ASN A 148 -28.61 -14.78 -5.01
N PRO A 149 -29.62 -15.67 -4.90
CA PRO A 149 -30.85 -15.40 -4.15
C PRO A 149 -30.65 -15.32 -2.62
N ALA A 150 -29.42 -15.52 -2.13
CA ALA A 150 -29.09 -15.45 -0.72
C ALA A 150 -28.99 -14.02 -0.15
N PHE A 151 -29.26 -12.98 -0.94
CA PHE A 151 -29.20 -11.57 -0.49
C PHE A 151 -30.50 -10.80 -0.77
N SER A 152 -31.67 -11.37 -0.41
CA SER A 152 -32.90 -10.59 -0.26
C SER A 152 -32.99 -10.02 1.17
N GLY A 153 -32.10 -9.07 1.46
CA GLY A 153 -32.17 -8.22 2.64
C GLY A 153 -32.78 -6.87 2.24
N ASN A 154 -34.04 -6.65 2.61
CA ASN A 154 -34.82 -5.45 2.32
C ASN A 154 -34.12 -4.15 2.76
N SER A 155 -33.90 -3.22 1.81
CA SER A 155 -33.99 -1.78 2.09
C SER A 155 -34.13 -0.97 0.80
N ALA A 156 -35.37 -0.74 0.37
CA ALA A 156 -35.69 0.29 -0.62
C ALA A 156 -36.74 1.23 0.00
N VAL A 157 -36.27 2.22 0.74
CA VAL A 157 -37.06 3.43 1.01
C VAL A 157 -36.49 4.51 0.10
N ILE A 158 -37.01 4.57 -1.13
CA ILE A 158 -36.69 5.64 -2.07
C ILE A 158 -37.80 6.67 -1.99
N LEU A 159 -37.43 7.84 -1.47
CA LEU A 159 -38.18 9.09 -1.55
C LEU A 159 -38.51 9.42 -3.01
N ALA A 160 -39.80 9.43 -3.35
CA ALA A 160 -40.31 10.07 -4.56
C ALA A 160 -41.23 11.23 -4.16
N ARG A 161 -40.68 12.45 -4.18
CA ARG A 161 -41.47 13.70 -4.22
C ARG A 161 -42.20 13.74 -5.57
N GLY A 162 -43.49 13.42 -5.56
CA GLY A 162 -44.37 13.60 -6.71
C GLY A 162 -44.82 15.06 -6.84
N TYR A 163 -44.47 15.68 -7.96
CA TYR A 163 -45.22 16.80 -8.53
C TYR A 163 -46.22 16.21 -9.53
N LEU A 164 -47.51 16.48 -9.35
CA LEU A 164 -48.46 16.49 -10.45
C LEU A 164 -49.61 17.45 -10.13
N MET A 165 -49.68 18.51 -10.94
CA MET A 165 -50.83 19.38 -11.12
C MET A 165 -52.02 18.58 -11.67
N LEU A 166 -53.24 18.94 -11.26
CA LEU A 166 -54.41 19.19 -12.14
C LEU A 166 -55.62 19.57 -11.28
N ILE A 167 -56.15 20.78 -11.50
CA ILE A 167 -57.58 21.10 -11.43
C ILE A 167 -57.91 21.77 -12.76
#